data_AF-A0A5P5ZK56-F1
#
_entry.id   AF-A0A5P5ZK56-F1
#
_cell.length_a   1.000
_cell.length_b   1.000
_cell.length_c   1.000
_cell.angle_alpha   90.00
_cell.angle_beta   90.00
_cell.angle_gamma   90.00
#
_symmetry.space_group_name_H-M   'P 1'
#
loop_
_entity.id
_entity.type
_entity.pdbx_description
1 polymer ?
#
loop_
_entity_poly.entity_id
_entity_poly.type
_entity_poly.pdbx_seq_one_letter_code
_entity_poly.pdbx_strand_id
1 'polypeptide(L)'
;MFKLMLWQFKYSWKKWLGTLFVFTAAGIVLGFTFIGSFSTINAHLNNGRFNPVQFFAIPAIFGVITIILIINGVTRLLINSFSKDYQLWAVLGANPNQLSELVSGQMMLISLIGGTIGYLLSYPLTSSLYSWSCSTPGMKSFPHVTMYLSPQSFVFTILSVGILTVIVSFGDARRIFVGKQKHFFKFRKIRKQGMSPVRYLFSFAGLLGLIYLYSLFFQNPVQVQSMFSGKDDSLVGTYSNLFLLLTIVAIIAFSLLAPLILPFIVRLLFKITSHNHLKTFTTAYYNVLSKRSFLKSVIVPLFILILFTSYVTYLSIDLANVSSRRKLSNLLCK
;
A
#
# COMPACT_ATOMS: atom_id res chain seq x y z
N MET A 1 -16.37 -0.93 28.26
CA MET A 1 -15.26 -0.41 27.44
C MET A 1 -15.69 0.69 26.45
N PHE A 2 -16.75 0.51 25.67
CA PHE A 2 -17.18 1.49 24.65
C PHE A 2 -17.45 2.91 25.18
N LYS A 3 -18.08 3.04 26.35
CA LYS A 3 -18.32 4.36 26.99
C LYS A 3 -17.02 5.08 27.37
N LEU A 4 -16.06 4.35 27.96
CA LEU A 4 -14.70 4.86 28.26
C LEU A 4 -13.98 5.30 26.98
N MET A 5 -14.15 4.53 25.90
CA MET A 5 -13.57 4.83 24.60
C MET A 5 -14.01 6.20 24.06
N LEU A 6 -15.32 6.47 24.12
CA LEU A 6 -15.92 7.74 23.67
C LEU A 6 -15.51 8.92 24.56
N TRP A 7 -15.43 8.72 25.88
CA TRP A 7 -15.03 9.77 26.82
C TRP A 7 -13.56 10.18 26.65
N GLN A 8 -12.64 9.22 26.55
CA GLN A 8 -11.23 9.51 26.29
C GLN A 8 -11.03 10.15 24.92
N PHE A 9 -11.81 9.73 23.91
CA PHE A 9 -11.77 10.30 22.57
C PHE A 9 -12.20 11.77 22.56
N LYS A 10 -13.30 12.11 23.25
CA LYS A 10 -13.76 13.50 23.41
C LYS A 10 -12.70 14.36 24.12
N TYR A 11 -12.08 13.84 25.19
CA TYR A 11 -11.06 14.57 25.96
C TYR A 11 -9.76 14.80 25.17
N SER A 12 -9.42 13.91 24.24
CA SER A 12 -8.14 13.93 23.52
C SER A 12 -8.24 14.24 22.03
N TRP A 13 -9.39 14.74 21.55
CA TRP A 13 -9.69 14.98 20.13
C TRP A 13 -8.58 15.73 19.36
N LYS A 14 -7.91 16.70 20.00
CA LYS A 14 -6.78 17.44 19.39
C LYS A 14 -5.60 16.54 19.00
N LYS A 15 -5.33 15.47 19.76
CA LYS A 15 -4.26 14.50 19.47
C LYS A 15 -4.62 13.57 18.30
N TRP A 16 -5.92 13.41 18.04
CA TRP A 16 -6.44 12.54 16.98
C TRP A 16 -6.58 13.24 15.63
N LEU A 17 -6.49 14.57 15.58
CA LEU A 17 -6.52 15.35 14.33
C LEU A 17 -5.45 14.93 13.32
N GLY A 18 -4.22 14.65 13.78
CA GLY A 18 -3.15 14.16 12.92
C GLY A 18 -3.44 12.76 12.35
N THR A 19 -4.06 11.90 13.16
CA THR A 19 -4.53 10.58 12.73
C THR A 19 -5.69 10.68 11.75
N LEU A 20 -6.59 11.65 11.93
CA LEU A 20 -7.71 11.90 11.02
C LEU A 20 -7.20 12.30 9.64
N PHE A 21 -6.25 13.23 9.55
CA PHE A 21 -5.64 13.65 8.28
C PHE A 21 -5.07 12.45 7.49
N VAL A 22 -4.37 11.57 8.19
CA VAL A 22 -3.81 10.34 7.62
C VAL A 22 -4.91 9.42 7.06
N PHE A 23 -5.98 9.20 7.82
CA PHE A 23 -7.09 8.37 7.37
C PHE A 23 -7.90 9.00 6.25
N THR A 24 -7.97 10.34 6.19
CA THR A 24 -8.53 11.06 5.05
C THR A 24 -7.72 10.80 3.79
N ALA A 25 -6.38 10.90 3.86
CA ALA A 25 -5.51 10.58 2.73
C ALA A 25 -5.67 9.12 2.27
N ALA A 26 -5.76 8.18 3.22
CA ALA A 26 -6.06 6.78 2.93
C ALA A 26 -7.41 6.59 2.23
N GLY A 27 -8.45 7.29 2.71
CA GLY A 27 -9.78 7.31 2.12
C GLY A 27 -9.79 7.90 0.72
N ILE A 28 -8.96 8.90 0.43
CA ILE A 28 -8.81 9.47 -0.92
C ILE A 28 -8.28 8.42 -1.89
N VAL A 29 -7.21 7.71 -1.51
CA VAL A 29 -6.57 6.71 -2.39
C VAL A 29 -7.52 5.55 -2.68
N LEU A 30 -8.15 4.98 -1.65
CA LEU A 30 -9.10 3.88 -1.83
C LEU A 30 -10.41 4.34 -2.47
N GLY A 31 -10.84 5.57 -2.19
CA GLY A 31 -11.99 6.19 -2.84
C GLY A 31 -11.77 6.34 -4.34
N PHE A 32 -10.62 6.88 -4.75
CA PHE A 32 -10.23 7.00 -6.15
C PHE A 32 -10.32 5.66 -6.89
N THR A 33 -9.82 4.59 -6.25
CA THR A 33 -9.78 3.27 -6.87
C THR A 33 -11.15 2.64 -6.97
N PHE A 34 -11.97 2.73 -5.92
CA PHE A 34 -13.30 2.11 -5.95
C PHE A 34 -14.27 2.92 -6.80
N ILE A 35 -14.25 4.26 -6.76
CA ILE A 35 -15.08 5.09 -7.65
C ILE A 35 -14.75 4.78 -9.11
N GLY A 36 -13.46 4.74 -9.47
CA GLY A 36 -13.02 4.42 -10.83
C GLY A 36 -13.42 3.01 -11.28
N SER A 37 -13.16 1.99 -10.46
CA SER A 37 -13.50 0.60 -10.79
C SER A 37 -15.01 0.37 -10.88
N PHE A 38 -15.80 0.83 -9.91
CA PHE A 38 -17.25 0.61 -9.97
C PHE A 38 -17.91 1.41 -11.10
N SER A 39 -17.45 2.64 -11.37
CA SER A 39 -17.99 3.44 -12.48
C SER A 39 -17.72 2.79 -13.83
N THR A 40 -16.55 2.17 -14.00
CA THR A 40 -16.17 1.49 -15.24
C THR A 40 -16.86 0.13 -15.42
N ILE A 41 -17.07 -0.61 -14.33
CA ILE A 41 -17.85 -1.87 -14.34
C ILE A 41 -19.30 -1.60 -14.73
N ASN A 42 -19.94 -0.59 -14.14
CA ASN A 42 -21.35 -0.27 -14.46
C ASN A 42 -21.52 0.27 -15.89
N ALA A 43 -20.49 0.87 -16.47
CA ALA A 43 -20.46 1.22 -17.89
C ALA A 43 -20.25 0.02 -18.84
N HIS A 44 -20.24 -1.22 -18.32
CA HIS A 44 -20.06 -2.48 -19.07
C HIS A 44 -18.74 -2.56 -19.85
N LEU A 45 -17.71 -1.83 -19.40
CA LEU A 45 -16.40 -1.79 -20.06
C LEU A 45 -15.47 -2.94 -19.62
N ASN A 46 -15.99 -3.88 -18.85
CA ASN A 46 -15.21 -5.02 -18.33
C ASN A 46 -14.81 -6.02 -19.43
N ASN A 47 -15.58 -6.08 -20.53
CA ASN A 47 -15.44 -7.09 -21.59
C ASN A 47 -14.89 -6.52 -22.92
N GLY A 48 -14.44 -5.26 -22.93
CA GLY A 48 -13.85 -4.63 -24.10
C GLY A 48 -12.37 -4.96 -24.27
N ARG A 49 -11.81 -4.77 -25.47
CA ARG A 49 -10.37 -4.94 -25.78
C ARG A 49 -9.42 -4.12 -24.87
N PHE A 50 -9.96 -3.18 -24.10
CA PHE A 50 -9.24 -2.40 -23.11
C PHE A 50 -10.09 -2.32 -21.83
N ASN A 51 -9.60 -2.91 -20.74
CA ASN A 51 -10.30 -2.94 -19.46
C ASN A 51 -9.78 -1.82 -18.53
N PRO A 52 -10.50 -0.68 -18.39
CA PRO A 52 -10.07 0.43 -17.56
C PRO A 52 -10.09 0.11 -16.06
N VAL A 53 -10.69 -1.00 -15.62
CA VAL A 53 -10.65 -1.45 -14.22
C VAL A 53 -9.21 -1.72 -13.77
N GLN A 54 -8.35 -2.20 -14.67
CA GLN A 54 -6.94 -2.50 -14.35
C GLN A 54 -6.14 -1.24 -14.00
N PHE A 55 -6.48 -0.10 -14.63
CA PHE A 55 -5.88 1.19 -14.32
C PHE A 55 -6.15 1.61 -12.87
N PHE A 56 -7.34 1.30 -12.34
CA PHE A 56 -7.72 1.61 -10.96
C PHE A 56 -7.33 0.52 -9.94
N ALA A 57 -7.05 -0.71 -10.38
CA ALA A 57 -6.70 -1.81 -9.48
C ALA A 57 -5.34 -1.64 -8.80
N ILE A 58 -4.34 -1.09 -9.51
CA ILE A 58 -2.97 -0.98 -8.98
C ILE A 58 -2.84 0.10 -7.89
N PRO A 59 -3.37 1.33 -8.05
CA PRO A 59 -3.38 2.29 -6.95
C PRO A 59 -4.12 1.74 -5.73
N ALA A 60 -5.06 0.80 -5.89
CA ALA A 60 -5.76 0.16 -4.78
C ALA A 60 -4.82 -0.70 -3.96
N ILE A 61 -4.06 -1.59 -4.61
CA ILE A 61 -3.08 -2.46 -3.96
C ILE A 61 -1.99 -1.63 -3.28
N PHE A 62 -1.49 -0.60 -3.96
CA PHE A 62 -0.53 0.34 -3.38
C PHE A 62 -1.11 1.07 -2.16
N GLY A 63 -2.35 1.56 -2.28
CA GLY A 63 -3.08 2.20 -1.20
C GLY A 63 -3.18 1.30 0.02
N VAL A 64 -3.60 0.05 -0.15
CA VAL A 64 -3.71 -0.94 0.94
C VAL A 64 -2.37 -1.14 1.65
N ILE A 65 -1.27 -1.37 0.91
CA ILE A 65 0.06 -1.59 1.50
C ILE A 65 0.52 -0.35 2.29
N THR A 66 0.32 0.83 1.71
CA THR A 66 0.72 2.10 2.32
C THR A 66 -0.07 2.37 3.59
N ILE A 67 -1.38 2.11 3.57
CA ILE A 67 -2.27 2.22 4.73
C ILE A 67 -1.77 1.33 5.88
N ILE A 68 -1.43 0.06 5.60
CA ILE A 68 -0.89 -0.85 6.61
C ILE A 68 0.38 -0.29 7.26
N LEU A 69 1.31 0.25 6.46
CA LEU A 69 2.55 0.83 6.98
C LEU A 69 2.29 2.06 7.85
N ILE A 70 1.39 2.94 7.41
CA ILE A 70 1.08 4.16 8.13
C ILE A 70 0.34 3.85 9.45
N ILE A 71 -0.62 2.92 9.45
CA ILE A 71 -1.35 2.51 10.66
C ILE A 71 -0.39 2.04 11.75
N ASN A 72 0.66 1.27 11.40
CA ASN A 72 1.67 0.85 12.39
C ASN A 72 2.40 2.05 13.01
N GLY A 73 2.77 3.05 12.20
CA GLY A 73 3.40 4.28 12.69
C GLY A 73 2.49 5.07 13.62
N VAL A 74 1.25 5.27 13.19
CA VAL A 74 0.22 6.01 13.96
C VAL A 74 -0.11 5.31 15.27
N THR A 75 -0.29 3.98 15.26
CA THR A 75 -0.57 3.18 16.46
C THR A 75 0.52 3.37 17.52
N ARG A 76 1.80 3.35 17.12
CA ARG A 76 2.93 3.59 18.02
C ARG A 76 2.93 5.01 18.58
N LEU A 77 2.68 6.01 17.73
CA LEU A 77 2.62 7.40 18.16
C LEU A 77 1.52 7.60 19.20
N LEU A 78 0.34 7.02 18.99
CA LEU A 78 -0.78 7.07 19.92
C LEU A 78 -0.46 6.38 21.25
N ILE A 79 0.05 5.15 21.20
CA ILE A 79 0.44 4.41 22.42
C ILE A 79 1.51 5.16 23.21
N ASN A 80 2.42 5.87 22.55
CA ASN A 80 3.42 6.69 23.23
C ASN A 80 2.82 7.98 23.79
N SER A 81 1.91 8.64 23.06
CA SER A 81 1.23 9.87 23.47
C SER A 81 0.31 9.69 24.69
N PHE A 82 -0.26 8.49 24.86
CA PHE A 82 -1.08 8.09 26.00
C PHE A 82 -0.37 7.09 26.92
N SER A 83 0.96 7.03 26.85
CA SER A 83 1.74 6.01 27.57
C SER A 83 1.51 6.03 29.08
N LYS A 84 1.39 7.21 29.69
CA LYS A 84 1.13 7.37 31.14
C LYS A 84 -0.23 6.80 31.54
N ASP A 85 -1.28 7.11 30.78
CA ASP A 85 -2.65 6.65 31.05
C ASP A 85 -2.74 5.12 30.89
N TYR A 86 -2.16 4.59 29.80
CA TYR A 86 -2.13 3.14 29.56
C TYR A 86 -1.26 2.39 30.57
N GLN A 87 -0.19 3.01 31.08
CA GLN A 87 0.62 2.43 32.16
C GLN A 87 -0.18 2.36 33.46
N LEU A 88 -0.90 3.43 33.82
CA LEU A 88 -1.75 3.42 35.01
C LEU A 88 -2.81 2.32 34.92
N TRP A 89 -3.48 2.18 33.77
CA TRP A 89 -4.47 1.12 33.56
C TRP A 89 -3.86 -0.28 33.59
N ALA A 90 -2.63 -0.45 33.09
CA ALA A 90 -1.92 -1.72 33.19
C ALA A 90 -1.55 -2.07 34.64
N VAL A 91 -1.16 -1.10 35.47
CA VAL A 91 -0.90 -1.29 36.90
C VAL A 91 -2.17 -1.65 37.66
N LEU A 92 -3.31 -1.07 37.29
CA LEU A 92 -4.63 -1.40 37.82
C LEU A 92 -5.16 -2.78 37.36
N GLY A 93 -4.38 -3.56 36.62
CA GLY A 93 -4.70 -4.93 36.23
C GLY A 93 -5.35 -5.08 34.84
N ALA A 94 -5.38 -4.04 34.01
CA ALA A 94 -5.92 -4.15 32.65
C ALA A 94 -5.11 -5.13 31.78
N ASN A 95 -5.81 -6.03 31.09
CA ASN A 95 -5.19 -7.01 30.21
C ASN A 95 -4.66 -6.31 28.92
N PRO A 96 -3.46 -6.64 28.40
CA PRO A 96 -2.98 -6.15 27.11
C PRO A 96 -3.98 -6.28 25.96
N ASN A 97 -4.79 -7.35 25.94
CA ASN A 97 -5.81 -7.53 24.92
C ASN A 97 -6.91 -6.46 25.02
N GLN A 98 -7.34 -6.09 26.23
CA GLN A 98 -8.35 -5.05 26.47
C GLN A 98 -7.82 -3.66 26.09
N LEU A 99 -6.55 -3.37 26.40
CA LEU A 99 -5.90 -2.11 25.98
C LEU A 99 -5.75 -2.04 24.46
N SER A 100 -5.43 -3.17 23.82
CA SER A 100 -5.33 -3.24 22.35
C SER A 100 -6.67 -3.06 21.67
N GLU A 101 -7.72 -3.66 22.22
CA GLU A 101 -9.09 -3.50 21.76
C GLU A 101 -9.53 -2.04 21.84
N LEU A 102 -9.26 -1.37 22.97
CA LEU A 102 -9.58 0.04 23.17
C LEU A 102 -8.88 0.95 22.13
N VAL A 103 -7.57 0.77 21.91
CA VAL A 103 -6.83 1.55 20.90
C VAL A 103 -7.36 1.27 19.49
N SER A 104 -7.62 0.00 19.16
CA SER A 104 -8.13 -0.38 17.83
C SER A 104 -9.54 0.15 17.57
N GLY A 105 -10.40 0.22 18.59
CA GLY A 105 -11.74 0.80 18.47
C GLY A 105 -11.68 2.31 18.24
N GLN A 106 -10.80 3.04 18.94
CA GLN A 106 -10.61 4.48 18.70
C GLN A 106 -10.09 4.74 17.28
N MET A 107 -9.12 3.92 16.84
CA MET A 107 -8.60 3.96 15.48
C MET A 107 -9.69 3.66 14.44
N MET A 108 -10.58 2.70 14.71
CA MET A 108 -11.72 2.39 13.84
C MET A 108 -12.63 3.60 13.67
N LEU A 109 -13.06 4.24 14.76
CA LEU A 109 -13.96 5.40 14.69
C LEU A 109 -13.37 6.53 13.83
N ILE A 110 -12.10 6.86 14.04
CA ILE A 110 -11.46 7.91 13.24
C ILE A 110 -11.25 7.47 11.81
N SER A 111 -10.93 6.19 11.57
CA SER A 111 -10.75 5.68 10.22
C SER A 111 -12.05 5.71 9.42
N LEU A 112 -13.21 5.52 10.07
CA LEU A 112 -14.52 5.66 9.44
C LEU A 112 -14.79 7.13 9.09
N ILE A 113 -14.55 8.06 10.02
CA ILE A 113 -14.74 9.50 9.78
C ILE A 113 -13.76 10.04 8.72
N GLY A 114 -12.48 9.67 8.81
CA GLY A 114 -11.48 10.04 7.82
C GLY A 114 -11.78 9.40 6.47
N GLY A 115 -12.21 8.13 6.46
CA GLY A 115 -12.59 7.40 5.26
C GLY A 115 -13.78 8.02 4.53
N THR A 116 -14.82 8.47 5.25
CA THR A 116 -15.98 9.14 4.65
C THR A 116 -15.59 10.47 4.03
N ILE A 117 -14.83 11.31 4.75
CA ILE A 117 -14.32 12.59 4.25
C ILE A 117 -13.42 12.35 3.03
N GLY A 118 -12.52 11.38 3.12
CA GLY A 118 -11.58 11.04 2.05
C GLY A 118 -12.27 10.54 0.80
N TYR A 119 -13.32 9.72 0.94
CA TYR A 119 -14.13 9.26 -0.18
C TYR A 119 -14.82 10.43 -0.90
N LEU A 120 -15.45 11.35 -0.15
CA LEU A 120 -16.09 12.52 -0.75
C LEU A 120 -15.09 13.41 -1.51
N LEU A 121 -13.89 13.61 -0.94
CA LEU A 121 -12.80 14.34 -1.59
C LEU A 121 -12.21 13.61 -2.81
N SER A 122 -12.34 12.28 -2.86
CA SER A 122 -11.80 11.47 -3.97
C SER A 122 -12.59 11.64 -5.27
N TYR A 123 -13.87 12.00 -5.21
CA TYR A 123 -14.71 12.18 -6.40
C TYR A 123 -14.18 13.26 -7.37
N PRO A 124 -13.96 14.53 -6.95
CA PRO A 124 -13.44 15.55 -7.85
C PRO A 124 -12.05 15.18 -8.39
N LEU A 125 -11.21 14.53 -7.58
CA LEU A 125 -9.90 14.03 -8.02
C LEU A 125 -10.02 12.97 -9.12
N THR A 126 -10.93 12.00 -8.94
CA THR A 126 -11.14 10.91 -9.90
C THR A 126 -11.69 11.44 -11.22
N SER A 127 -12.69 12.31 -11.16
CA SER A 127 -13.28 12.93 -12.35
C SER A 127 -12.25 13.77 -13.11
N SER A 128 -11.47 14.59 -12.39
CA SER A 128 -10.45 15.45 -13.00
C SER A 128 -9.34 14.63 -13.67
N LEU A 129 -8.75 13.67 -12.94
CA LEU A 129 -7.69 12.81 -13.47
C LEU A 129 -8.15 11.96 -14.65
N TYR A 130 -9.37 11.41 -14.60
CA TYR A 130 -9.89 10.62 -15.71
C TYR A 130 -10.16 11.46 -16.95
N SER A 131 -10.72 12.67 -16.77
CA SER A 131 -10.93 13.61 -17.87
C SER A 131 -9.62 14.06 -18.51
N TRP A 132 -8.59 14.30 -17.68
CA TRP A 132 -7.24 14.60 -18.13
C TRP A 132 -6.65 13.44 -18.94
N SER A 133 -6.77 12.21 -18.44
CA SER A 133 -6.34 11.01 -19.17
C SER A 133 -7.04 10.84 -20.51
N CYS A 134 -8.35 11.11 -20.61
CA CYS A 134 -9.08 11.05 -21.89
C CYS A 134 -8.67 12.17 -22.86
N SER A 135 -8.32 13.35 -22.35
CA SER A 135 -7.94 14.52 -23.17
C SER A 135 -6.51 14.47 -23.71
N THR A 136 -5.66 13.61 -23.15
CA THR A 136 -4.23 13.53 -23.52
C THR A 136 -4.02 12.87 -24.89
N PRO A 137 -3.25 13.48 -25.82
CA PRO A 137 -2.96 12.91 -27.12
C PRO A 137 -2.26 11.54 -26.99
N GLY A 138 -2.88 10.48 -27.52
CA GLY A 138 -2.39 9.09 -27.42
C GLY A 138 -3.27 8.17 -26.56
N MET A 139 -4.15 8.73 -25.72
CA MET A 139 -5.08 7.97 -24.86
C MET A 139 -6.54 7.99 -25.35
N LYS A 140 -6.80 8.35 -26.61
CA LYS A 140 -8.14 8.40 -27.23
C LYS A 140 -8.88 7.05 -27.28
N SER A 141 -8.23 5.97 -26.87
CA SER A 141 -8.83 4.64 -26.72
C SER A 141 -9.61 4.49 -25.40
N PHE A 142 -9.45 5.40 -24.44
CA PHE A 142 -10.24 5.38 -23.22
C PHE A 142 -11.69 5.78 -23.52
N PRO A 143 -12.66 4.93 -23.14
CA PRO A 143 -14.07 5.27 -23.30
C PRO A 143 -14.41 6.48 -22.44
N HIS A 144 -15.19 7.41 -22.96
CA HIS A 144 -15.72 8.50 -22.15
C HIS A 144 -16.73 7.94 -21.14
N VAL A 145 -16.31 7.81 -19.89
CA VAL A 145 -17.13 7.38 -18.75
C VAL A 145 -17.32 8.55 -17.82
N THR A 146 -18.57 8.85 -17.50
CA THR A 146 -18.91 9.78 -16.44
C THR A 146 -18.70 9.10 -15.10
N MET A 147 -17.75 9.59 -14.31
CA MET A 147 -17.53 9.11 -12.95
C MET A 147 -18.71 9.52 -12.07
N TYR A 148 -19.23 8.61 -11.25
CA TYR A 148 -20.33 8.92 -10.34
C TYR A 148 -20.05 8.35 -8.94
N LEU A 149 -20.68 8.98 -7.94
CA LEU A 149 -20.64 8.52 -6.56
C LEU A 149 -21.60 7.34 -6.40
N SER A 150 -21.06 6.12 -6.38
CA SER A 150 -21.87 4.93 -6.14
C SER A 150 -21.97 4.61 -4.63
N PRO A 151 -23.15 4.24 -4.11
CA PRO A 151 -23.28 3.78 -2.72
C PRO A 151 -22.46 2.52 -2.43
N GLN A 152 -22.29 1.66 -3.44
CA GLN A 152 -21.49 0.44 -3.34
C GLN A 152 -20.01 0.78 -3.11
N SER A 153 -19.42 1.64 -3.95
CA SER A 153 -18.02 2.08 -3.77
C SER A 153 -17.80 2.76 -2.43
N PHE A 154 -18.76 3.56 -1.94
CA PHE A 154 -18.68 4.16 -0.61
C PHE A 154 -18.57 3.12 0.51
N VAL A 155 -19.47 2.13 0.51
CA VAL A 155 -19.48 1.05 1.51
C VAL A 155 -18.18 0.24 1.45
N PHE A 156 -17.72 -0.10 0.23
CA PHE A 156 -16.46 -0.84 0.06
C PHE A 156 -15.24 -0.04 0.54
N THR A 157 -15.14 1.25 0.24
CA THR A 157 -14.04 2.10 0.72
C THR A 157 -14.01 2.14 2.25
N ILE A 158 -15.15 2.43 2.89
CA ILE A 158 -15.23 2.59 4.34
C ILE A 158 -14.99 1.27 5.08
N LEU A 159 -15.60 0.18 4.62
CA LEU A 159 -15.37 -1.13 5.21
C LEU A 159 -13.91 -1.55 5.06
N SER A 160 -13.32 -1.35 3.88
CA SER A 160 -11.91 -1.70 3.66
C SER A 160 -10.99 -0.92 4.59
N VAL A 161 -11.15 0.41 4.69
CA VAL A 161 -10.36 1.26 5.59
C VAL A 161 -10.57 0.84 7.06
N GLY A 162 -11.82 0.64 7.49
CA GLY A 162 -12.15 0.29 8.86
C GLY A 162 -11.60 -1.08 9.27
N ILE A 163 -11.86 -2.12 8.48
CA ILE A 163 -11.42 -3.50 8.75
C ILE A 163 -9.89 -3.59 8.75
N LEU A 164 -9.22 -3.01 7.74
CA LEU A 164 -7.76 -2.99 7.69
C LEU A 164 -7.18 -2.26 8.91
N THR A 165 -7.81 -1.15 9.31
CA THR A 165 -7.38 -0.39 10.50
C THR A 165 -7.47 -1.22 11.75
N VAL A 166 -8.59 -1.90 12.00
CA VAL A 166 -8.78 -2.74 13.19
C VAL A 166 -7.76 -3.88 13.23
N ILE A 167 -7.62 -4.64 12.15
CA ILE A 167 -6.73 -5.81 12.11
C ILE A 167 -5.27 -5.39 12.37
N VAL A 168 -4.80 -4.35 11.68
CA VAL A 168 -3.40 -3.90 11.78
C VAL A 168 -3.13 -3.25 13.13
N SER A 169 -4.01 -2.34 13.57
CA SER A 169 -3.83 -1.61 14.84
C SER A 169 -3.91 -2.54 16.05
N PHE A 170 -4.85 -3.49 16.07
CA PHE A 170 -4.94 -4.48 17.14
C PHE A 170 -3.69 -5.35 17.22
N GLY A 171 -3.19 -5.81 16.07
CA GLY A 171 -1.97 -6.62 15.99
C GLY A 171 -0.71 -5.90 16.49
N ASP A 172 -0.50 -4.64 16.07
CA ASP A 172 0.67 -3.85 16.52
C ASP A 172 0.51 -3.40 17.97
N ALA A 173 -0.67 -2.94 18.38
CA ALA A 173 -0.95 -2.55 19.76
C ALA A 173 -0.71 -3.69 20.75
N ARG A 174 -1.23 -4.89 20.46
CA ARG A 174 -1.04 -6.08 21.29
C ARG A 174 0.43 -6.43 21.43
N ARG A 175 1.19 -6.40 20.33
CA ARG A 175 2.65 -6.62 20.38
C ARG A 175 3.36 -5.61 21.27
N ILE A 176 2.97 -4.34 21.19
CA ILE A 176 3.57 -3.27 22.01
C ILE A 176 3.21 -3.43 23.49
N PHE A 177 1.94 -3.68 23.82
CA PHE A 177 1.50 -3.83 25.22
C PHE A 177 2.06 -5.10 25.87
N VAL A 178 2.06 -6.24 25.17
CA VAL A 178 2.71 -7.47 25.66
C VAL A 178 4.22 -7.27 25.82
N GLY A 179 4.85 -6.51 24.91
CA GLY A 179 6.27 -6.14 25.01
C GLY A 179 6.57 -5.28 26.23
N LYS A 180 5.77 -4.23 26.48
CA LYS A 180 5.92 -3.34 27.64
C LYS A 180 5.65 -4.08 28.96
N GLN A 181 4.65 -4.95 29.03
CA GLN A 181 4.34 -5.74 30.23
C GLN A 181 5.47 -6.75 30.57
N LYS A 182 6.12 -7.33 29.56
CA LYS A 182 7.31 -8.19 29.76
C LYS A 182 8.53 -7.43 30.30
N HIS A 183 8.66 -6.14 29.94
CA HIS A 183 9.74 -5.28 30.45
C HIS A 183 9.55 -4.88 31.92
N PHE A 184 8.32 -4.87 32.45
CA PHE A 184 8.08 -4.65 33.88
C PHE A 184 8.61 -5.79 34.77
N PHE A 185 8.70 -7.02 34.24
CA PHE A 185 9.03 -8.20 35.06
C PHE A 185 10.38 -8.86 34.76
N LYS A 186 11.11 -8.52 33.69
CA LYS A 186 12.47 -9.06 33.43
C LYS A 186 13.36 -8.09 32.65
N PHE A 187 14.49 -7.71 33.26
CA PHE A 187 15.68 -7.29 32.51
C PHE A 187 16.29 -8.52 31.83
N ARG A 188 16.03 -8.71 30.53
CA ARG A 188 16.88 -9.64 29.75
C ARG A 188 17.06 -9.20 28.31
N LYS A 189 18.35 -9.05 27.97
CA LYS A 189 19.03 -8.99 26.66
C LYS A 189 18.17 -8.56 25.48
N ILE A 190 18.58 -7.42 24.90
CA ILE A 190 18.32 -6.97 23.53
C ILE A 190 18.27 -8.21 22.62
N ARG A 191 17.06 -8.68 22.31
CA ARG A 191 16.83 -9.80 21.41
C ARG A 191 17.31 -9.34 20.04
N LYS A 192 18.37 -9.97 19.50
CA LYS A 192 18.76 -9.81 18.10
C LYS A 192 17.49 -10.11 17.28
N GLN A 193 16.87 -9.07 16.71
CA GLN A 193 15.72 -9.19 15.81
C GLN A 193 16.19 -9.87 14.52
N GLY A 194 16.35 -11.19 14.56
CA GLY A 194 16.33 -12.02 13.37
C GLY A 194 14.91 -12.07 12.82
N MET A 195 14.77 -12.17 11.50
CA MET A 195 13.47 -12.38 10.86
C MET A 195 12.83 -13.68 11.37
N SER A 196 11.51 -13.66 11.55
CA SER A 196 10.73 -14.88 11.85
C SER A 196 10.91 -15.90 10.72
N PRO A 197 11.04 -17.22 11.01
CA PRO A 197 11.23 -18.26 9.99
C PRO A 197 10.11 -18.25 8.93
N VAL A 198 8.87 -17.95 9.32
CA VAL A 198 7.73 -17.80 8.40
C VAL A 198 7.98 -16.69 7.37
N ARG A 199 8.63 -15.60 7.77
CA ARG A 199 8.92 -14.48 6.87
C ARG A 199 10.02 -14.79 5.86
N TYR A 200 10.98 -15.65 6.22
CA TYR A 200 11.96 -16.16 5.26
C TYR A 200 11.27 -16.99 4.18
N LEU A 201 10.36 -17.88 4.58
CA LEU A 201 9.64 -18.75 3.66
C LEU A 201 8.81 -17.94 2.65
N PHE A 202 8.04 -16.95 3.12
CA PHE A 202 7.31 -16.03 2.23
C PHE A 202 8.20 -15.16 1.36
N SER A 203 9.39 -14.77 1.84
CA SER A 203 10.32 -13.96 1.03
C SER A 203 10.95 -14.80 -0.08
N PHE A 204 11.27 -16.08 0.19
CA PHE A 204 11.79 -17.00 -0.80
C PHE A 204 10.73 -17.35 -1.84
N ALA A 205 9.49 -17.62 -1.41
CA ALA A 205 8.36 -17.83 -2.30
C ALA A 205 8.10 -16.59 -3.19
N GLY A 206 8.19 -15.38 -2.62
CA GLY A 206 8.06 -14.13 -3.38
C GLY A 206 9.14 -13.96 -4.45
N LEU A 207 10.40 -14.31 -4.15
CA LEU A 207 11.49 -14.27 -5.14
C LEU A 207 11.32 -15.31 -6.24
N LEU A 208 10.96 -16.55 -5.88
CA LEU A 208 10.68 -17.61 -6.85
C LEU A 208 9.52 -17.22 -7.78
N GLY A 209 8.46 -16.65 -7.22
CA GLY A 209 7.34 -16.14 -8.00
C GLY A 209 7.77 -15.04 -8.98
N LEU A 210 8.64 -14.12 -8.54
CA LEU A 210 9.15 -13.03 -9.39
C LEU A 210 10.01 -13.59 -10.55
N ILE A 211 10.88 -14.56 -10.27
CA ILE A 211 11.70 -15.23 -11.28
C ILE A 211 10.82 -15.98 -12.29
N TYR A 212 9.82 -16.72 -11.81
CA TYR A 212 8.88 -17.45 -12.67
C TYR A 212 8.11 -16.51 -13.59
N LEU A 213 7.56 -15.41 -13.04
CA LEU A 213 6.82 -14.42 -13.81
C LEU A 213 7.68 -13.68 -14.83
N TYR A 214 8.93 -13.38 -14.47
CA TYR A 214 9.88 -12.79 -15.40
C TYR A 214 10.25 -13.78 -16.51
N SER A 215 10.39 -15.07 -16.20
CA SER A 215 10.68 -16.11 -17.21
C SER A 215 9.55 -16.27 -18.22
N LEU A 216 8.29 -16.03 -17.84
CA LEU A 216 7.15 -16.12 -18.76
C LEU A 216 7.21 -15.09 -19.89
N PHE A 217 7.93 -13.97 -19.74
CA PHE A 217 8.14 -13.01 -20.83
C PHE A 217 9.00 -13.56 -21.98
N PHE A 218 9.83 -14.57 -21.71
CA PHE A 218 10.72 -15.19 -22.72
C PHE A 218 10.17 -16.50 -23.29
N GLN A 219 9.04 -17.00 -22.77
CA GLN A 219 8.40 -18.22 -23.25
C GLN A 219 7.45 -17.94 -24.42
N ASN A 220 7.06 -19.02 -25.12
CA ASN A 220 6.20 -18.94 -26.30
C ASN A 220 4.87 -18.22 -26.00
N PRO A 221 4.47 -17.22 -26.81
CA PRO A 221 3.31 -16.37 -26.54
C PRO A 221 2.00 -17.15 -26.43
N VAL A 222 1.88 -18.29 -27.12
CA VAL A 222 0.69 -19.16 -27.13
C VAL A 222 0.49 -19.88 -25.79
N GLN A 223 1.57 -20.30 -25.12
CA GLN A 223 1.49 -20.92 -23.79
C GLN A 223 1.17 -19.91 -22.70
N VAL A 224 1.66 -18.68 -22.87
CA VAL A 224 1.39 -17.58 -21.95
C VAL A 224 -0.07 -17.13 -22.06
N GLN A 225 -0.61 -17.08 -23.28
CA GLN A 225 -2.01 -16.72 -23.52
C GLN A 225 -2.99 -17.69 -22.87
N SER A 226 -2.72 -19.01 -22.88
CA SER A 226 -3.59 -20.01 -22.26
C SER A 226 -3.59 -20.01 -20.73
N MET A 227 -2.54 -19.47 -20.09
CA MET A 227 -2.45 -19.38 -18.63
C MET A 227 -3.11 -18.14 -18.04
N PHE A 228 -3.15 -17.03 -18.78
CA PHE A 228 -3.59 -15.73 -18.26
C PHE A 228 -4.88 -15.18 -18.90
N SER A 229 -5.31 -15.71 -20.04
CA SER A 229 -6.49 -15.21 -20.76
C SER A 229 -7.30 -16.32 -21.44
N GLY A 230 -8.59 -16.06 -21.70
CA GLY A 230 -9.42 -16.92 -22.55
C GLY A 230 -8.95 -16.91 -24.01
N LYS A 231 -9.34 -17.90 -24.81
CA LYS A 231 -8.90 -18.10 -26.22
C LYS A 231 -9.05 -16.88 -27.14
N ASP A 232 -9.83 -15.86 -26.77
CA ASP A 232 -10.21 -14.72 -27.63
C ASP A 232 -9.55 -13.38 -27.24
N ASP A 233 -8.70 -13.34 -26.22
CA ASP A 233 -8.07 -12.09 -25.77
C ASP A 233 -6.83 -11.71 -26.59
N SER A 234 -6.65 -10.41 -26.83
CA SER A 234 -5.49 -9.89 -27.56
C SER A 234 -4.17 -10.10 -26.80
N LEU A 235 -3.10 -10.48 -27.50
CA LEU A 235 -1.76 -10.71 -26.94
C LEU A 235 -1.27 -9.55 -26.04
N VAL A 236 -1.60 -8.32 -26.41
CA VAL A 236 -1.25 -7.09 -25.65
C VAL A 236 -1.89 -7.08 -24.25
N GLY A 237 -3.15 -7.50 -24.13
CA GLY A 237 -3.86 -7.59 -22.85
C GLY A 237 -3.22 -8.62 -21.92
N THR A 238 -2.82 -9.77 -22.45
CA THR A 238 -2.13 -10.83 -21.70
C THR A 238 -0.80 -10.34 -21.11
N TYR A 239 0.02 -9.63 -21.89
CA TYR A 239 1.29 -9.08 -21.40
C TYR A 239 1.10 -7.92 -20.41
N SER A 240 0.08 -7.07 -20.59
CA SER A 240 -0.28 -6.03 -19.62
C SER A 240 -0.68 -6.64 -18.26
N ASN A 241 -1.49 -7.71 -18.26
CA ASN A 241 -1.88 -8.45 -17.06
C ASN A 241 -0.68 -9.10 -16.37
N LEU A 242 0.21 -9.72 -17.15
CA LEU A 242 1.44 -10.31 -16.64
C LEU A 242 2.35 -9.27 -16.00
N PHE A 243 2.49 -8.10 -16.63
CA PHE A 243 3.29 -7.01 -16.10
C PHE A 243 2.68 -6.41 -14.82
N LEU A 244 1.35 -6.30 -14.76
CA LEU A 244 0.63 -5.94 -13.53
C LEU A 244 0.92 -6.95 -12.42
N LEU A 245 0.86 -8.25 -12.72
CA LEU A 245 1.10 -9.30 -11.73
C LEU A 245 2.57 -9.33 -11.29
N LEU A 246 3.51 -9.13 -12.21
CA LEU A 246 4.94 -8.97 -11.93
C LEU A 246 5.20 -7.79 -10.98
N THR A 247 4.61 -6.61 -11.26
CA THR A 247 4.80 -5.42 -10.43
C THR A 247 4.22 -5.59 -9.03
N ILE A 248 3.05 -6.23 -8.88
CA ILE A 248 2.48 -6.56 -7.56
C ILE A 248 3.40 -7.51 -6.77
N VAL A 249 3.85 -8.59 -7.41
CA VAL A 249 4.74 -9.56 -6.75
C VAL A 249 6.06 -8.91 -6.38
N ALA A 250 6.60 -8.02 -7.22
CA ALA A 250 7.81 -7.26 -6.91
C ALA A 250 7.63 -6.34 -5.69
N ILE A 251 6.50 -5.63 -5.60
CA ILE A 251 6.16 -4.79 -4.46
C ILE A 251 6.09 -5.61 -3.16
N ILE A 252 5.38 -6.75 -3.20
CA ILE A 252 5.22 -7.63 -2.03
C ILE A 252 6.57 -8.23 -1.63
N ALA A 253 7.32 -8.77 -2.59
CA ALA A 253 8.64 -9.36 -2.36
C ALA A 253 9.59 -8.33 -1.74
N PHE A 254 9.66 -7.12 -2.29
CA PHE A 254 10.50 -6.06 -1.75
C PHE A 254 10.08 -5.64 -0.34
N SER A 255 8.78 -5.44 -0.08
CA SER A 255 8.27 -5.08 1.26
C SER A 255 8.60 -6.16 2.33
N LEU A 256 8.56 -7.42 1.94
CA LEU A 256 8.93 -8.55 2.79
C LEU A 256 10.45 -8.58 3.05
N LEU A 257 11.26 -8.43 1.99
CA LEU A 257 12.72 -8.48 1.99
C LEU A 257 13.40 -7.21 2.51
N ALA A 258 12.69 -6.08 2.57
CA ALA A 258 13.23 -4.80 3.02
C ALA A 258 14.08 -4.86 4.30
N PRO A 259 13.69 -5.59 5.37
CA PRO A 259 14.51 -5.67 6.59
C PRO A 259 15.86 -6.37 6.42
N LEU A 260 16.03 -7.15 5.34
CA LEU A 260 17.25 -7.87 5.00
C LEU A 260 18.08 -7.11 3.96
N ILE A 261 17.40 -6.65 2.90
CA ILE A 261 18.02 -5.88 1.80
C ILE A 261 18.54 -4.53 2.30
N LEU A 262 17.76 -3.79 3.10
CA LEU A 262 18.15 -2.45 3.55
C LEU A 262 19.49 -2.41 4.32
N PRO A 263 19.68 -3.19 5.41
CA PRO A 263 20.96 -3.20 6.10
C PRO A 263 22.09 -3.77 5.24
N PHE A 264 21.79 -4.64 4.28
CA PHE A 264 22.78 -5.13 3.31
C PHE A 264 23.23 -4.01 2.37
N ILE A 265 22.30 -3.25 1.77
CA ILE A 265 22.60 -2.09 0.92
C ILE A 265 23.41 -1.05 1.70
N VAL A 266 23.02 -0.73 2.93
CA VAL A 266 23.75 0.24 3.77
C VAL A 266 25.17 -0.25 4.08
N ARG A 267 25.38 -1.55 4.33
CA ARG A 267 26.73 -2.14 4.49
C ARG A 267 27.54 -2.12 3.21
N LEU A 268 26.90 -2.37 2.07
CA LEU A 268 27.54 -2.39 0.76
C LEU A 268 27.96 -0.96 0.36
N LEU A 269 27.08 0.03 0.53
CA LEU A 269 27.39 1.46 0.39
C LEU A 269 28.54 1.86 1.31
N PHE A 270 28.50 1.46 2.59
CA PHE A 270 29.57 1.75 3.54
C PHE A 270 30.91 1.10 3.17
N LYS A 271 30.89 -0.05 2.48
CA LYS A 271 32.08 -0.71 1.95
C LYS A 271 32.64 0.01 0.70
N ILE A 272 31.76 0.55 -0.14
CA ILE A 272 32.14 1.30 -1.35
C ILE A 272 32.67 2.70 -1.00
N THR A 273 32.09 3.36 0.01
CA THR A 273 32.58 4.67 0.46
C THR A 273 33.89 4.50 1.22
N SER A 274 35.00 4.94 0.59
CA SER A 274 36.35 4.85 1.14
C SER A 274 36.44 5.45 2.55
N HIS A 275 37.09 4.72 3.46
CA HIS A 275 37.09 4.92 4.92
C HIS A 275 37.81 6.18 5.42
N ASN A 276 38.38 7.01 4.56
CA ASN A 276 39.49 7.87 4.99
C ASN A 276 39.20 9.33 5.36
N HIS A 277 37.99 9.88 5.22
CA HIS A 277 37.87 11.34 5.34
C HIS A 277 36.94 11.92 6.40
N LEU A 278 35.92 11.24 6.93
CA LEU A 278 34.96 11.92 7.83
C LEU A 278 34.37 11.00 8.93
N LYS A 279 34.71 11.28 10.20
CA LYS A 279 34.10 10.67 11.41
C LYS A 279 32.57 10.86 11.47
N THR A 280 32.04 11.80 10.71
CA THR A 280 30.60 12.04 10.54
C THR A 280 29.89 10.91 9.78
N PHE A 281 30.57 10.25 8.84
CA PHE A 281 29.98 9.14 8.08
C PHE A 281 29.83 7.87 8.91
N THR A 282 30.78 7.60 9.81
CA THR A 282 30.70 6.43 10.69
C THR A 282 29.57 6.58 11.71
N THR A 283 29.39 7.77 12.30
CA THR A 283 28.26 8.06 13.20
C THR A 283 26.92 8.01 12.47
N ALA A 284 26.82 8.55 11.25
CA ALA A 284 25.63 8.44 10.41
C ALA A 284 25.28 6.98 10.08
N TYR A 285 26.27 6.16 9.72
CA TYR A 285 26.09 4.73 9.45
C TYR A 285 25.48 3.98 10.64
N TYR A 286 26.06 4.14 11.84
CA TYR A 286 25.56 3.46 13.04
C TYR A 286 24.18 3.97 13.47
N ASN A 287 23.88 5.26 13.30
CA ASN A 287 22.57 5.83 13.58
C ASN A 287 21.48 5.27 12.64
N VAL A 288 21.77 5.19 11.34
CA VAL A 288 20.87 4.58 10.34
C VAL A 288 20.66 3.09 10.60
N LEU A 289 21.73 2.35 10.91
CA LEU A 289 21.66 0.91 11.16
C LEU A 289 20.97 0.56 12.49
N SER A 290 20.97 1.50 13.44
CA SER A 290 20.21 1.44 14.70
C SER A 290 18.72 1.71 14.46
N LYS A 291 18.38 2.74 13.68
CA LYS A 291 16.99 3.14 13.36
C LYS A 291 16.43 2.43 12.12
N ARG A 292 16.56 1.10 12.03
CA ARG A 292 16.10 0.30 10.87
C ARG A 292 14.62 0.46 10.54
N SER A 293 13.77 0.69 11.55
CA SER A 293 12.34 0.93 11.36
C SER A 293 12.05 2.20 10.59
N PHE A 294 12.82 3.26 10.84
CA PHE A 294 12.70 4.54 10.12
C PHE A 294 13.12 4.37 8.66
N LEU A 295 14.26 3.72 8.42
CA LEU A 295 14.76 3.46 7.07
C LEU A 295 13.74 2.66 6.23
N LYS A 296 13.12 1.63 6.83
CA LYS A 296 12.04 0.87 6.19
C LYS A 296 10.82 1.74 5.87
N SER A 297 10.44 2.63 6.80
CA SER A 297 9.27 3.50 6.65
C SER A 297 9.42 4.51 5.51
N VAL A 298 10.64 4.82 5.07
CA VAL A 298 10.91 5.77 3.99
C VAL A 298 11.17 5.05 2.67
N ILE A 299 12.06 4.05 2.66
CA ILE A 299 12.53 3.43 1.41
C ILE A 299 11.48 2.49 0.81
N VAL A 300 10.68 1.79 1.63
CA VAL A 300 9.65 0.89 1.10
C VAL A 300 8.58 1.66 0.32
N PRO A 301 7.97 2.73 0.84
CA PRO A 301 7.03 3.55 0.06
C PRO A 301 7.66 4.14 -1.22
N LEU A 302 8.91 4.62 -1.14
CA LEU A 302 9.60 5.22 -2.29
C LEU A 302 9.83 4.19 -3.41
N PHE A 303 10.30 2.98 -3.08
CA PHE A 303 10.47 1.91 -4.06
C PHE A 303 9.15 1.49 -4.70
N ILE A 304 8.08 1.42 -3.90
CA ILE A 304 6.76 1.10 -4.43
C ILE A 304 6.27 2.21 -5.38
N LEU A 305 6.49 3.49 -5.04
CA LEU A 305 6.16 4.61 -5.91
C LEU A 305 6.92 4.53 -7.23
N ILE A 306 8.22 4.19 -7.22
CA ILE A 306 9.00 4.01 -8.45
C ILE A 306 8.39 2.91 -9.32
N LEU A 307 8.12 1.72 -8.77
CA LEU A 307 7.50 0.63 -9.52
C LEU A 307 6.12 1.00 -10.07
N PHE A 308 5.32 1.72 -9.27
CA PHE A 308 4.02 2.22 -9.70
C PHE A 308 4.13 3.19 -10.88
N THR A 309 5.01 4.19 -10.78
CA THR A 309 5.24 5.14 -11.87
C THR A 309 5.75 4.44 -13.13
N SER A 310 6.63 3.45 -12.99
CA SER A 310 7.12 2.64 -14.11
C SER A 310 5.99 1.89 -14.81
N TYR A 311 5.05 1.32 -14.07
CA TYR A 311 3.87 0.68 -14.64
C TYR A 311 2.97 1.65 -15.40
N VAL A 312 2.67 2.80 -14.80
CA VAL A 312 1.84 3.83 -15.44
C VAL A 312 2.52 4.34 -16.72
N THR A 313 3.84 4.52 -16.71
CA THR A 313 4.58 4.90 -17.94
C THR A 313 4.52 3.82 -19.02
N TYR A 314 4.65 2.55 -18.65
CA TYR A 314 4.53 1.43 -19.61
C TYR A 314 3.15 1.42 -20.26
N LEU A 315 2.09 1.56 -19.45
CA LEU A 315 0.71 1.57 -19.93
C LEU A 315 0.47 2.75 -20.87
N SER A 316 0.96 3.95 -20.53
CA SER A 316 0.87 5.13 -21.40
C SER A 316 1.62 4.95 -22.73
N ILE A 317 2.80 4.34 -22.72
CA ILE A 317 3.59 4.07 -23.94
C ILE A 317 2.90 3.02 -24.81
N ASP A 318 2.41 1.94 -24.23
CA ASP A 318 1.72 0.88 -24.96
C ASP A 318 0.44 1.40 -25.63
N LEU A 319 -0.34 2.23 -24.93
CA LEU A 319 -1.49 2.94 -25.50
C LEU A 319 -1.11 3.86 -26.67
N ALA A 320 -0.02 4.62 -26.53
CA ALA A 320 0.48 5.47 -27.61
C ALA A 320 0.86 4.64 -28.84
N ASN A 321 1.48 3.47 -28.64
CA ASN A 321 1.93 2.58 -29.71
C ASN A 321 0.77 1.85 -30.42
N VAL A 322 -0.28 1.47 -29.68
CA VAL A 322 -1.52 0.93 -30.28
C VAL A 322 -2.23 2.01 -31.12
N SER A 323 -2.23 3.26 -30.65
CA SER A 323 -2.83 4.39 -31.37
C SER A 323 -2.11 4.70 -32.69
N SER A 324 -0.77 4.60 -32.71
CA SER A 324 0.05 4.85 -33.91
C SER A 324 -0.16 3.76 -34.96
N ARG A 325 -0.21 2.48 -34.57
CA ARG A 325 -0.49 1.35 -35.47
C ARG A 325 -1.88 1.41 -36.11
N ARG A 326 -2.91 1.89 -35.39
CA ARG A 326 -4.25 2.12 -35.96
C ARG A 326 -4.28 3.26 -36.98
N LYS A 327 -3.55 4.36 -36.72
CA LYS A 327 -3.40 5.43 -37.71
C LYS A 327 -2.72 4.94 -38.99
N LEU A 328 -1.70 4.09 -38.85
CA LEU A 328 -0.92 3.57 -39.97
C LEU A 328 -1.73 2.55 -40.81
N SER A 329 -2.51 1.68 -40.17
CA SER A 329 -3.41 0.75 -40.88
C SER A 329 -4.57 1.46 -41.60
N ASN A 330 -5.14 2.52 -41.03
CA ASN A 330 -6.15 3.35 -41.71
C ASN A 330 -5.58 4.14 -42.90
N LEU A 331 -4.28 4.41 -42.93
CA LEU A 331 -3.59 5.04 -44.06
C LEU A 331 -3.23 4.05 -45.18
N LEU A 332 -3.08 2.76 -44.86
CA LEU A 332 -2.78 1.69 -45.82
C LEU A 332 -4.03 1.06 -46.45
N CYS A 333 -5.22 1.36 -45.94
CA CYS A 333 -6.52 0.91 -46.49
C CYS A 333 -7.26 2.01 -47.29
N LYS A 334 -6.55 3.07 -47.69
CA LYS A 334 -7.02 4.07 -48.66
C LYS A 334 -6.12 4.03 -49.88
#